data_AF-A0A2D7U917-F1
#
_entry.id   AF-A0A2D7U917-F1
#
_cell.length_a   1.000
_cell.length_b   1.000
_cell.length_c   1.000
_cell.angle_alpha   90.00
_cell.angle_beta   90.00
_cell.angle_gamma   90.00
#
_symmetry.space_group_name_H-M   'P 1'
#
loop_
_entity.id
_entity.type
_entity.pdbx_description
1 polymer ?
#
loop_
_entity_poly.entity_id
_entity_poly.type
_entity_poly.pdbx_seq_one_letter_code
_entity_poly.pdbx_strand_id
1 'polypeptide(L)'
;MNYKFSARELLLIKILTVIAFVIAFFYGTSYVANEITKSKNLIFFEVNKFNEKKQLLAQIKALENSKNLELSADDFLLDLTANNISYEQKDDEILISGLSNVDALEIMTNIEESNVAIDSFKFSAGESTNIILTIKFNG
;
A
#
# COMPACT_ATOMS: atom_id res chain seq x y z
N MET A 1 11.74 -55.12 -51.50
CA MET A 1 12.48 -54.16 -52.34
C MET A 1 13.57 -53.55 -51.48
N ASN A 2 14.81 -54.05 -51.58
CA ASN A 2 15.94 -53.58 -50.77
C ASN A 2 16.71 -52.52 -51.57
N TYR A 3 16.37 -51.25 -51.38
CA TYR A 3 17.12 -50.15 -51.97
C TYR A 3 18.46 -50.00 -51.24
N LYS A 4 19.57 -50.23 -51.95
CA LYS A 4 20.91 -49.92 -51.45
C LYS A 4 21.31 -48.54 -51.97
N PHE A 5 21.48 -47.61 -51.05
CA PHE A 5 21.98 -46.26 -51.38
C PHE A 5 23.36 -46.34 -52.02
N SER A 6 23.54 -45.57 -53.09
CA SER A 6 24.85 -45.34 -53.69
C SER A 6 25.73 -44.49 -52.76
N ALA A 7 27.04 -44.57 -52.96
CA ALA A 7 27.99 -43.79 -52.16
C ALA A 7 27.74 -42.26 -52.22
N ARG A 8 27.19 -41.77 -53.34
CA ARG A 8 26.85 -40.34 -53.52
C ARG A 8 25.62 -39.94 -52.69
N GLU A 9 24.58 -40.76 -52.67
CA GLU A 9 23.39 -40.51 -51.85
C GLU A 9 23.72 -40.57 -50.35
N LEU A 10 24.56 -41.53 -49.94
CA LEU A 10 25.01 -41.64 -48.56
C LEU A 10 25.79 -40.40 -48.10
N LEU A 11 26.62 -39.84 -49.00
CA LEU A 11 27.37 -38.60 -48.73
C LEU A 11 26.42 -37.39 -48.63
N LEU A 12 25.41 -37.31 -49.49
CA LEU A 12 24.39 -36.26 -49.45
C LEU A 12 23.60 -36.29 -48.13
N ILE A 13 23.20 -37.49 -47.67
CA ILE A 13 22.47 -37.68 -46.40
C ILE A 13 23.32 -37.24 -45.22
N LYS A 14 24.63 -37.55 -45.21
CA LYS A 14 25.54 -37.09 -44.15
C LYS A 14 25.61 -35.56 -44.09
N ILE A 15 25.73 -34.90 -45.24
CA ILE A 15 25.76 -33.43 -45.30
C ILE A 15 24.43 -32.84 -44.81
N LEU A 16 23.30 -33.38 -45.25
CA LEU A 16 21.97 -32.97 -44.80
C LEU A 16 21.78 -33.13 -43.30
N THR A 17 22.30 -34.21 -42.73
CA THR A 17 22.22 -34.48 -41.28
C THR A 17 23.03 -33.46 -40.49
N VAL A 18 24.23 -33.11 -40.95
CA VAL A 18 25.06 -32.08 -40.32
C VAL A 18 24.38 -30.71 -40.40
N ILE A 19 23.81 -30.35 -41.57
CA ILE A 19 23.08 -29.09 -41.73
C ILE A 19 21.87 -29.03 -40.80
N ALA A 20 21.07 -30.10 -40.74
CA ALA A 20 19.91 -30.18 -39.86
C ALA A 20 20.31 -30.06 -38.38
N PHE A 21 21.43 -30.68 -37.99
CA PHE A 21 21.95 -30.58 -36.63
C PHE A 21 22.38 -29.15 -36.26
N VAL A 22 23.09 -28.46 -37.16
CA VAL A 22 23.51 -27.06 -36.94
C VAL A 22 22.30 -26.13 -36.81
N ILE A 23 21.30 -26.31 -37.66
CA ILE A 23 20.04 -25.54 -37.59
C ILE A 23 19.34 -25.80 -36.26
N ALA A 24 19.13 -27.08 -35.89
CA ALA A 24 18.48 -27.44 -34.64
C ALA A 24 19.20 -26.87 -33.41
N PHE A 25 20.54 -26.90 -33.41
CA PHE A 25 21.34 -26.34 -32.34
C PHE A 25 21.17 -24.82 -32.24
N PHE A 26 21.24 -24.10 -33.36
CA PHE A 26 21.10 -22.64 -33.39
C PHE A 26 19.71 -22.17 -32.93
N TYR A 27 18.64 -22.83 -33.39
CA TYR A 27 17.28 -22.51 -32.95
C TYR A 27 17.06 -22.86 -31.47
N GLY A 28 17.59 -24.00 -31.02
CA GLY A 28 17.51 -24.41 -29.61
C GLY A 28 18.20 -23.42 -28.68
N THR A 29 19.43 -23.02 -29.00
CA THR A 29 20.17 -22.03 -28.19
C THR A 29 19.50 -20.66 -28.19
N SER A 30 18.96 -20.24 -29.33
CA SER A 30 18.25 -18.95 -29.44
C SER A 30 16.96 -18.94 -28.62
N TYR A 31 16.21 -20.04 -28.64
CA TYR A 31 14.99 -20.19 -27.84
C TYR A 31 15.30 -20.14 -26.33
N VAL A 32 16.30 -20.91 -25.89
CA VAL A 32 16.72 -20.94 -24.48
C VAL A 32 17.22 -19.57 -24.03
N ALA A 33 18.02 -18.87 -24.84
CA ALA A 33 18.49 -17.53 -24.53
C ALA A 33 17.34 -16.51 -24.39
N ASN A 34 16.33 -16.62 -25.25
CA ASN A 34 15.14 -15.77 -25.20
C ASN A 34 14.31 -16.02 -23.93
N GLU A 35 14.08 -17.27 -23.57
CA GLU A 35 13.35 -17.62 -22.34
C GLU A 35 14.11 -17.19 -21.08
N ILE A 36 15.44 -17.35 -21.04
CA ILE A 36 16.29 -16.82 -19.95
C ILE A 36 16.14 -15.30 -19.83
N THR A 37 16.12 -14.60 -20.97
CA THR A 37 15.97 -13.14 -20.98
C THR A 37 14.60 -12.71 -20.46
N LYS A 38 13.53 -13.41 -20.85
CA LYS A 38 12.18 -13.15 -20.32
C LYS A 38 12.10 -13.42 -18.82
N SER A 39 12.62 -14.55 -18.34
CA SER A 39 12.65 -14.86 -16.91
C SER A 39 13.44 -13.81 -16.12
N LYS A 40 14.58 -13.36 -16.64
CA LYS A 40 15.37 -12.28 -16.03
C LYS A 40 14.55 -10.99 -15.91
N ASN A 41 13.85 -10.59 -16.97
CA ASN A 41 13.00 -9.40 -16.95
C ASN A 41 11.85 -9.50 -15.94
N LEU A 42 11.22 -10.66 -15.83
CA LEU A 42 10.17 -10.90 -14.82
C LEU A 42 10.71 -10.78 -13.40
N ILE A 43 11.91 -11.29 -13.13
CA ILE A 43 12.55 -11.16 -11.82
C ILE A 43 12.86 -9.70 -11.52
N PHE A 44 13.41 -8.94 -12.46
CA PHE A 44 13.67 -7.51 -12.25
C PHE A 44 12.39 -6.70 -12.02
N PHE A 45 11.31 -7.05 -12.72
CA PHE A 45 10.01 -6.43 -12.50
C PHE A 45 9.53 -6.65 -11.06
N GLU A 46 9.58 -7.89 -10.56
CA GLU A 46 9.13 -8.18 -9.20
C GLU A 46 10.04 -7.56 -8.13
N VAL A 47 11.37 -7.49 -8.37
CA VAL A 47 12.32 -6.78 -7.48
C VAL A 47 12.03 -5.29 -7.42
N ASN A 48 11.75 -4.65 -8.56
CA ASN A 48 11.41 -3.23 -8.60
C ASN A 48 10.12 -2.97 -7.83
N LYS A 49 9.09 -3.79 -8.03
CA LYS A 49 7.83 -3.72 -7.28
C LYS A 49 8.03 -3.91 -5.77
N PHE A 50 8.92 -4.81 -5.35
CA PHE A 50 9.29 -4.98 -3.94
C PHE A 50 9.96 -3.71 -3.38
N ASN A 51 10.90 -3.11 -4.14
CA ASN A 51 11.58 -1.89 -3.73
C ASN A 51 10.61 -0.71 -3.60
N GLU A 52 9.68 -0.53 -4.54
CA GLU A 52 8.63 0.48 -4.45
C GLU A 52 7.78 0.32 -3.19
N LYS A 53 7.33 -0.91 -2.90
CA LYS A 53 6.57 -1.21 -1.67
C LYS A 53 7.38 -0.91 -0.40
N LYS A 54 8.68 -1.25 -0.40
CA LYS A 54 9.58 -0.94 0.72
C LYS A 54 9.72 0.56 0.94
N GLN A 55 9.82 1.33 -0.14
CA GLN A 55 9.89 2.80 -0.07
C GLN A 55 8.58 3.40 0.44
N LEU A 56 7.43 2.89 0.01
CA LEU A 56 6.12 3.32 0.49
C LEU A 56 5.94 3.00 1.98
N LEU A 57 6.36 1.81 2.43
CA LEU A 57 6.35 1.45 3.85
C LEU A 57 7.25 2.37 4.68
N ALA A 58 8.44 2.72 4.17
CA ALA A 58 9.34 3.65 4.84
C ALA A 58 8.72 5.05 4.98
N GLN A 59 7.98 5.51 3.97
CA GLN A 59 7.23 6.78 4.03
C GLN A 59 6.10 6.72 5.05
N ILE A 60 5.31 5.64 5.07
CA ILE A 60 4.25 5.44 6.08
C ILE A 60 4.86 5.47 7.48
N LYS A 61 5.96 4.75 7.71
CA LYS A 61 6.64 4.73 9.02
C LYS A 61 7.20 6.10 9.41
N ALA A 62 7.71 6.86 8.45
CA ALA A 62 8.15 8.23 8.71
C ALA A 62 6.97 9.15 9.08
N LEU A 63 5.83 9.01 8.40
CA LEU A 63 4.59 9.73 8.70
C LEU A 63 4.04 9.38 10.08
N GLU A 64 4.02 8.09 10.43
CA GLU A 64 3.64 7.59 11.75
C GLU A 64 4.56 8.16 12.84
N ASN A 65 5.88 8.15 12.61
CA ASN A 65 6.83 8.78 13.53
C ASN A 65 6.64 10.30 13.65
N SER A 66 6.20 10.99 12.59
CA SER A 66 5.89 12.43 12.67
C SER A 66 4.53 12.73 13.31
N LYS A 67 3.56 11.79 13.23
CA LYS A 67 2.28 11.86 13.95
C LYS A 67 2.44 11.66 15.47
N ASN A 68 3.60 11.21 15.95
CA ASN A 68 3.91 11.12 17.39
C ASN A 68 4.12 12.48 18.09
N LEU A 69 3.84 13.60 17.43
CA LEU A 69 3.52 14.85 18.14
C LEU A 69 2.09 14.73 18.65
N GLU A 70 1.91 13.86 19.64
CA GLU A 70 0.64 13.64 20.33
C GLU A 70 0.23 14.96 20.97
N LEU A 71 -0.83 15.57 20.45
CA LEU A 71 -1.38 16.78 21.05
C LEU A 71 -2.03 16.36 22.38
N SER A 72 -1.64 17.00 23.48
CA SER A 72 -2.20 16.67 24.79
C SER A 72 -3.70 16.96 24.82
N ALA A 73 -4.44 16.28 25.70
CA ALA A 73 -5.86 16.56 25.89
C ALA A 73 -6.09 18.05 26.24
N ASP A 74 -5.21 18.65 27.04
CA ASP A 74 -5.30 20.07 27.42
C ASP A 74 -5.10 21.00 26.22
N ASP A 75 -4.12 20.72 25.36
CA ASP A 75 -3.88 21.49 24.14
C ASP A 75 -5.05 21.37 23.16
N PHE A 76 -5.69 20.20 23.07
CA PHE A 76 -6.88 19.99 22.26
C PHE A 76 -8.07 20.80 22.78
N LEU A 77 -8.29 20.82 24.11
CA LEU A 77 -9.36 21.59 24.73
C LEU A 77 -9.13 23.11 24.60
N LEU A 78 -7.87 23.55 24.64
CA LEU A 78 -7.50 24.93 24.36
C LEU A 78 -7.83 25.31 22.91
N ASP A 79 -7.54 24.44 21.94
CA ASP A 79 -7.86 24.66 20.53
C ASP A 79 -9.37 24.70 20.28
N LEU A 80 -10.14 23.83 20.92
CA LEU A 80 -11.61 23.91 20.88
C LEU A 80 -12.13 25.25 21.40
N THR A 81 -11.57 25.74 22.52
CA THR A 81 -11.95 27.04 23.10
C THR A 81 -11.60 28.19 22.17
N ALA A 82 -10.41 28.14 21.52
CA ALA A 82 -9.98 29.14 20.56
C ALA A 82 -10.92 29.21 19.34
N ASN A 83 -11.51 28.08 18.95
CA ASN A 83 -12.51 27.97 17.88
C ASN A 83 -13.96 28.27 18.35
N ASN A 84 -14.13 28.84 19.55
CA ASN A 84 -15.43 29.16 20.16
C ASN A 84 -16.34 27.95 20.40
N ILE A 85 -15.75 26.76 20.56
CA ILE A 85 -16.49 25.53 20.89
C ILE A 85 -16.48 25.36 22.41
N SER A 86 -17.66 25.52 23.02
CA SER A 86 -17.85 25.29 24.45
C SER A 86 -17.94 23.80 24.77
N TYR A 87 -17.29 23.39 25.85
CA TYR A 87 -17.37 22.02 26.37
C TYR A 87 -17.65 22.02 27.88
N GLU A 88 -18.23 20.92 28.36
CA GLU A 88 -18.46 20.64 29.77
C GLU A 88 -17.62 19.42 30.18
N GLN A 89 -16.86 19.53 31.26
CA GLN A 89 -16.23 18.36 31.86
C GLN A 89 -17.20 17.67 32.83
N LYS A 90 -17.47 16.40 32.60
CA LYS A 90 -18.27 15.51 33.45
C LYS A 90 -17.42 14.31 33.84
N ASP A 91 -16.88 14.34 35.05
CA ASP A 91 -15.95 13.34 35.57
C ASP A 91 -14.73 13.19 34.64
N ASP A 92 -14.53 12.01 34.04
CA ASP A 92 -13.43 11.70 33.10
C ASP A 92 -13.83 11.94 31.62
N GLU A 93 -15.02 12.48 31.36
CA GLU A 93 -15.55 12.70 30.02
C GLU A 93 -15.72 14.20 29.72
N ILE A 94 -15.42 14.59 28.49
CA ILE A 94 -15.70 15.91 27.94
C ILE A 94 -16.93 15.83 27.05
N LEU A 95 -17.93 16.67 27.36
CA LEU A 95 -19.18 16.76 26.64
C LEU A 95 -19.22 18.06 25.84
N ILE A 96 -19.35 17.94 24.53
CA ILE A 96 -19.47 19.05 23.58
C ILE A 96 -20.89 19.00 23.01
N SER A 97 -21.71 19.99 23.35
CA SER A 97 -23.11 20.06 22.92
C SER A 97 -23.33 21.17 21.90
N GLY A 98 -24.36 21.03 21.06
CA GLY A 98 -24.74 22.09 20.12
C GLY A 98 -23.97 22.06 18.80
N LEU A 99 -23.31 20.95 18.47
CA LEU A 99 -22.53 20.81 17.25
C LEU A 99 -23.42 20.64 16.03
N SER A 100 -23.07 21.28 14.91
CA SER A 100 -23.61 20.89 13.61
C SER A 100 -22.95 19.60 13.11
N ASN A 101 -23.52 18.99 12.07
CA ASN A 101 -22.90 17.83 11.39
C ASN A 101 -21.49 18.14 10.87
N VAL A 102 -21.26 19.39 10.44
CA VAL A 102 -19.97 19.81 9.90
C VAL A 102 -18.96 19.96 11.02
N ASP A 103 -19.34 20.64 12.11
CA ASP A 103 -18.46 20.84 13.27
C ASP A 103 -18.08 19.50 13.91
N ALA A 104 -19.03 18.56 14.03
CA ALA A 104 -18.77 17.23 14.57
C ALA A 104 -17.76 16.42 13.73
N LEU A 105 -17.83 16.55 12.40
CA LEU A 105 -16.87 15.91 11.49
C LEU A 105 -15.50 16.58 11.55
N GLU A 106 -15.46 17.91 11.63
CA GLU A 106 -14.22 18.68 11.73
C GLU A 106 -13.47 18.35 13.02
N ILE A 107 -14.17 18.31 14.16
CA ILE A 107 -13.58 17.93 15.45
C ILE A 107 -12.99 16.51 15.38
N MET A 108 -13.69 15.55 14.77
CA MET A 108 -13.16 14.18 14.64
C MET A 108 -11.97 14.09 13.69
N THR A 109 -11.99 14.87 12.62
CA THR A 109 -10.86 14.96 11.69
C THR A 109 -9.64 15.53 12.41
N ASN A 110 -9.82 16.60 13.21
CA ASN A 110 -8.74 17.21 13.98
C ASN A 110 -8.17 16.26 15.04
N ILE A 111 -9.02 15.44 15.68
CA ILE A 111 -8.59 14.38 16.60
C ILE A 111 -7.68 13.35 15.89
N GLU A 112 -8.07 12.91 14.70
CA GLU A 112 -7.34 11.90 13.93
C GLU A 112 -6.04 12.44 13.29
N GLU A 113 -6.07 13.69 12.83
CA GLU A 113 -4.91 14.38 12.26
C GLU A 113 -3.89 14.77 13.32
N SER A 114 -4.35 15.28 14.47
CA SER A 114 -3.51 15.71 15.59
C SER A 114 -3.13 14.59 16.56
N ASN A 115 -3.58 13.36 16.26
CA ASN A 115 -3.29 12.15 17.03
C ASN A 115 -3.59 12.31 18.53
N VAL A 116 -4.74 12.89 18.87
CA VAL A 116 -5.12 13.13 20.27
C VAL A 116 -5.46 11.79 20.94
N ALA A 117 -4.87 11.54 22.11
CA ALA A 117 -5.04 10.29 22.84
C ALA A 117 -6.47 10.16 23.43
N ILE A 118 -7.34 9.38 22.77
CA ILE A 118 -8.73 9.18 23.19
C ILE A 118 -8.97 7.71 23.51
N ASP A 119 -9.55 7.43 24.67
CA ASP A 119 -10.01 6.10 25.10
C ASP A 119 -11.31 5.73 24.37
N SER A 120 -12.27 6.66 24.34
CA SER A 120 -13.53 6.46 23.61
C SER A 120 -14.23 7.76 23.25
N PHE A 121 -15.10 7.69 22.23
CA PHE A 121 -15.99 8.79 21.88
C PHE A 121 -17.40 8.29 21.53
N LYS A 122 -18.39 9.16 21.68
CA LYS A 122 -19.79 8.86 21.38
C LYS A 122 -20.50 10.07 20.79
N PHE A 123 -21.26 9.83 19.73
CA PHE A 123 -22.22 10.79 19.19
C PHE A 123 -23.64 10.48 19.65
N SER A 124 -24.37 11.50 20.06
CA SER A 124 -25.80 11.43 20.33
C SER A 124 -26.53 12.62 19.71
N ALA A 125 -27.82 12.42 19.44
CA ALA A 125 -28.70 13.49 18.99
C ALA A 125 -29.20 14.30 20.20
N GLY A 126 -29.03 15.62 20.16
CA GLY A 126 -29.62 16.56 21.09
C GLY A 126 -31.08 16.88 20.77
N GLU A 127 -31.68 17.78 21.55
CA GLU A 127 -33.12 18.10 21.45
C GLU A 127 -33.53 18.79 20.13
N SER A 128 -32.58 19.33 19.36
CA SER A 128 -32.85 20.15 18.18
C SER A 128 -31.77 20.02 17.10
N THR A 129 -31.79 18.94 16.30
CA THR A 129 -30.84 18.63 15.18
C THR A 129 -29.34 18.66 15.49
N ASN A 130 -28.97 19.09 16.69
CA ASN A 130 -27.61 19.28 17.14
C ASN A 130 -27.03 17.94 17.57
N ILE A 131 -25.76 17.75 17.29
CA ILE A 131 -24.98 16.62 17.77
C ILE A 131 -24.40 16.97 19.14
N ILE A 132 -24.42 15.97 20.02
CA ILE A 132 -23.64 15.96 21.24
C ILE A 132 -22.50 14.96 21.03
N LEU A 133 -21.27 15.42 21.23
CA LEU A 133 -20.06 14.60 21.19
C LEU A 133 -19.54 14.45 22.62
N THR A 134 -19.41 13.22 23.06
CA THR A 134 -18.77 12.88 24.34
C THR A 134 -17.43 12.22 24.04
N ILE A 135 -16.36 12.70 24.65
CA ILE A 135 -14.99 12.22 24.47
C ILE A 135 -14.41 11.86 25.82
N LYS A 136 -13.78 10.69 25.92
CA LYS A 136 -12.98 10.27 27.07
C LYS A 136 -11.53 10.20 26.64
N PHE A 137 -10.68 11.05 27.19
CA PHE A 137 -9.24 11.05 26.86
C PHE A 137 -8.50 9.92 27.59
N ASN A 138 -7.37 9.47 27.03
CA ASN A 138 -6.44 8.61 27.76
C ASN A 138 -5.77 9.44 28.86
N GLY A 139 -5.85 8.98 30.10
CA GLY A 139 -5.20 9.60 31.27
C GLY A 139 -3.71 9.34 31.34
#